data_AF-A0AAW1SVF0-F1
#
_entry.id   AF-A0AAW1SVF0-F1
#
_cell.length_a   1.000
_cell.length_b   1.000
_cell.length_c   1.000
_cell.angle_alpha   90.00
_cell.angle_beta   90.00
_cell.angle_gamma   90.00
#
_symmetry.space_group_name_H-M   'P 1'
#
loop_
_entity.id
_entity.type
_entity.pdbx_description
1 polymer ?
#
loop_
_entity_poly.entity_id
_entity_poly.type
_entity_poly.pdbx_seq_one_letter_code
_entity_poly.pdbx_strand_id
1 'polypeptide(L)'
;MRDLRILLAYLSCLTLVTADFEPGQHLQDVHVHTLDGTFRIAPEQRGRPLLIMASDLHDASIRWMWSAAKSKLDFVTKLPQADCLFLSYGSNAEEETKKFKMELVKAMEAADWDESSRAQLFSRLHFATEPVSSQPGWLPGVLQAWPSSQHVIRAESTGIEVLTMERLDPAYEWLPWPGPSSPTSLALVHDSPCEGPWASSVAGRVALIILQDPAASPAGSLGLQAATCSFARIIELAQDAQAAAVLIASKPGHDVVQMTCDSPADCSIPLYTPATMISHSAAVQLRNLLSQATTNQSSISVSFGNLQVPGYFAAVDEEGRLQE
;
A
#
# COMPACT_ATOMS: atom_id res chain seq x y z
N MET A 1 4.27 46.98 -40.46
CA MET A 1 4.97 45.68 -40.60
C MET A 1 6.39 45.74 -40.01
N ARG A 2 6.54 46.42 -38.87
CA ARG A 2 7.48 46.06 -37.79
C ARG A 2 6.68 45.13 -36.86
N ASP A 3 7.35 44.30 -36.08
CA ASP A 3 6.76 43.37 -35.08
C ASP A 3 6.35 41.97 -35.56
N LEU A 4 7.29 41.25 -36.18
CA LEU A 4 7.20 39.78 -36.28
C LEU A 4 8.56 39.07 -36.09
N ARG A 5 9.49 39.69 -35.35
CA ARG A 5 10.83 39.13 -35.07
C ARG A 5 11.18 39.00 -33.59
N ILE A 6 10.26 39.32 -32.67
CA ILE A 6 10.48 39.25 -31.21
C ILE A 6 9.74 38.06 -30.56
N LEU A 7 8.90 37.33 -31.30
CA LEU A 7 8.15 36.17 -30.76
C LEU A 7 8.85 34.81 -30.91
N LEU A 8 10.06 34.78 -31.49
CA LEU A 8 10.85 33.56 -31.67
C LEU A 8 12.00 33.40 -30.66
N ALA A 9 12.11 34.29 -29.65
CA ALA A 9 13.13 34.23 -28.61
C ALA A 9 12.61 33.71 -27.24
N TYR A 10 11.34 33.32 -27.15
CA TYR A 10 10.72 32.78 -25.92
C TYR A 10 10.29 31.30 -26.02
N LEU A 11 10.63 30.62 -27.11
CA LEU A 11 10.43 29.18 -27.28
C LEU A 11 11.77 28.42 -27.18
N SER A 12 12.63 28.87 -26.25
CA SER A 12 13.78 28.10 -25.81
C SER A 12 13.28 26.94 -24.97
N CYS A 13 13.09 25.80 -25.61
CA CYS A 13 13.25 24.46 -25.05
C CYS A 13 12.91 24.32 -23.56
N LEU A 14 11.63 24.19 -23.23
CA LEU A 14 11.22 23.14 -22.28
C LEU A 14 11.31 21.81 -23.03
N THR A 15 12.53 21.43 -23.43
CA THR A 15 12.81 20.01 -23.50
C THR A 15 12.88 19.60 -22.03
N LEU A 16 11.79 19.03 -21.53
CA LEU A 16 11.90 18.06 -20.46
C LEU A 16 12.89 17.03 -20.99
N VAL A 17 14.17 17.23 -20.69
CA VAL A 17 15.13 16.14 -20.69
C VAL A 17 14.55 15.23 -19.61
N THR A 18 13.80 14.21 -20.05
CA THR A 18 13.60 13.05 -19.23
C THR A 18 15.01 12.53 -19.02
N ALA A 19 15.58 12.85 -17.86
CA ALA A 19 16.81 12.20 -17.46
C ALA A 19 16.45 10.72 -17.39
N ASP A 20 16.98 9.94 -18.33
CA ASP A 20 16.81 8.50 -18.32
C ASP A 20 17.62 7.99 -17.12
N PHE A 21 16.91 7.59 -16.06
CA PHE A 21 17.48 7.01 -14.86
C PHE A 21 17.62 5.51 -15.09
N GLU A 22 18.81 5.09 -15.50
CA GLU A 22 19.10 3.69 -15.81
C GLU A 22 19.79 3.00 -14.63
N PRO A 23 19.45 1.74 -14.31
CA PRO A 23 20.21 0.95 -13.35
C PRO A 23 21.70 0.91 -13.72
N GLY A 24 22.57 1.01 -12.72
CA GLY A 24 24.02 1.08 -12.87
C GLY A 24 24.56 2.50 -13.15
N GLN A 25 23.70 3.50 -13.33
CA GLN A 25 24.15 4.88 -13.57
C GLN A 25 24.80 5.50 -12.33
N HIS A 26 25.94 6.17 -12.53
CA HIS A 26 26.54 7.02 -11.51
C HIS A 26 25.75 8.32 -11.37
N LEU A 27 25.43 8.67 -10.14
CA LEU A 27 24.63 9.84 -9.82
C LEU A 27 25.50 11.00 -9.33
N GLN A 28 24.92 12.20 -9.30
CA GLN A 28 25.57 13.36 -8.71
C GLN A 28 25.36 13.38 -7.20
N ASP A 29 26.27 14.06 -6.50
CA ASP A 29 26.14 14.33 -5.07
C ASP A 29 24.84 15.10 -4.78
N VAL A 30 24.12 14.64 -3.74
CA VAL A 30 22.86 15.25 -3.28
C VAL A 30 22.90 15.45 -1.77
N HIS A 31 22.35 16.56 -1.31
CA HIS A 31 22.23 16.90 0.11
C HIS A 31 20.76 16.97 0.49
N VAL A 32 20.34 16.14 1.45
CA VAL A 32 18.97 16.06 1.92
C VAL A 32 18.87 16.62 3.33
N HIS A 33 17.91 17.51 3.58
CA HIS A 33 17.59 17.96 4.93
C HIS A 33 16.81 16.86 5.66
N THR A 34 17.32 16.46 6.83
CA THR A 34 16.72 15.41 7.65
C THR A 34 16.51 15.89 9.08
N LEU A 35 15.71 15.13 9.85
CA LEU A 35 15.47 15.42 11.27
C LEU A 35 16.76 15.50 12.10
N ASP A 36 17.84 14.85 11.65
CA ASP A 36 19.12 14.79 12.36
C ASP A 36 20.21 15.64 11.68
N GLY A 37 19.82 16.57 10.80
CA GLY A 37 20.72 17.47 10.06
C GLY A 37 20.79 17.16 8.56
N THR A 38 21.86 17.59 7.89
CA THR A 38 22.01 17.35 6.44
C THR A 38 22.64 15.98 6.18
N PHE A 39 21.92 15.12 5.45
CA PHE A 39 22.45 13.86 4.95
C PHE A 39 23.01 14.05 3.55
N ARG A 40 24.27 13.68 3.34
CA ARG A 40 24.93 13.74 2.03
C ARG A 40 24.91 12.37 1.38
N ILE A 41 24.33 12.29 0.19
CA ILE A 41 24.43 11.14 -0.70
C ILE A 41 25.58 11.43 -1.65
N ALA A 42 26.75 10.85 -1.37
CA ALA A 42 27.95 10.96 -2.20
C ALA A 42 28.28 9.59 -2.81
N PRO A 43 27.87 9.33 -4.07
CA PRO A 43 28.06 8.05 -4.76
C PRO A 43 29.47 7.46 -4.66
N GLU A 44 30.51 8.28 -4.83
CA GLU A 44 31.89 7.78 -4.92
C GLU A 44 32.50 7.30 -3.59
N GLN A 45 31.82 7.47 -2.45
CA GLN A 45 32.40 7.26 -1.12
C GLN A 45 31.45 6.64 -0.09
N ARG A 46 30.39 5.94 -0.51
CA ARG A 46 29.39 5.47 0.45
C ARG A 46 29.88 4.32 1.33
N GLY A 47 30.60 3.35 0.78
CA GLY A 47 31.05 2.15 1.50
C GLY A 47 29.92 1.29 2.11
N ARG A 48 28.66 1.67 1.88
CA ARG A 48 27.42 0.99 2.28
C ARG A 48 26.32 1.34 1.27
N PRO A 49 25.44 0.40 0.93
CA PRO A 49 24.30 0.70 0.08
C PRO A 49 23.33 1.66 0.78
N LEU A 50 22.58 2.42 -0.02
CA LEU A 50 21.48 3.28 0.43
C LEU A 50 20.17 2.73 -0.10
N LEU A 51 19.23 2.46 0.78
CA LEU A 51 17.83 2.24 0.43
C LEU A 51 17.07 3.57 0.53
N ILE A 52 16.32 3.92 -0.50
CA ILE A 52 15.47 5.11 -0.55
C ILE A 52 14.03 4.64 -0.51
N MET A 53 13.26 5.13 0.45
CA MET A 53 11.86 4.75 0.66
C MET A 53 10.99 6.00 0.67
N ALA A 54 10.23 6.22 -0.38
CA ALA A 54 9.27 7.31 -0.48
C ALA A 54 7.88 6.81 -0.10
N SER A 55 7.31 7.39 0.96
CA SER A 55 6.01 6.98 1.48
C SER A 55 4.88 7.81 0.88
N ASP A 56 3.85 7.12 0.39
CA ASP A 56 2.53 7.69 0.11
C ASP A 56 1.50 7.00 1.03
N LEU A 57 0.98 7.74 2.01
CA LEU A 57 0.00 7.22 2.96
C LEU A 57 -1.39 7.00 2.32
N HIS A 58 -1.60 7.31 1.04
CA HIS A 58 -2.78 6.87 0.32
C HIS A 58 -2.69 5.39 -0.10
N ASP A 59 -1.48 4.82 -0.16
CA ASP A 59 -1.27 3.41 -0.48
C ASP A 59 -1.45 2.49 0.74
N ALA A 60 -2.28 1.47 0.58
CA ALA A 60 -2.59 0.50 1.62
C ALA A 60 -1.36 -0.28 2.11
N SER A 61 -0.44 -0.63 1.20
CA SER A 61 0.76 -1.41 1.51
C SER A 61 1.76 -0.56 2.28
N ILE A 62 1.96 0.68 1.86
CA ILE A 62 2.82 1.64 2.56
C ILE A 62 2.25 1.98 3.95
N ARG A 63 0.94 2.22 4.05
CA ARG A 63 0.30 2.43 5.37
C ARG A 63 0.49 1.24 6.29
N TRP A 64 0.24 0.02 5.79
CA TRP A 64 0.40 -1.20 6.56
C TRP A 64 1.84 -1.38 7.06
N MET A 65 2.83 -1.08 6.22
CA MET A 65 4.25 -1.18 6.57
C MET A 65 4.56 -0.39 7.86
N TRP A 66 3.96 0.81 8.00
CA TRP A 66 4.18 1.71 9.12
C TRP A 66 3.21 1.51 10.29
N SER A 67 2.02 0.96 10.07
CA SER A 67 1.03 0.73 11.14
C SER A 67 1.21 -0.62 11.82
N ALA A 68 1.57 -1.67 11.10
CA ALA A 68 1.63 -3.04 11.62
C ALA A 68 2.87 -3.28 12.51
N ALA A 69 2.63 -3.75 13.74
CA ALA A 69 3.70 -4.04 14.70
C ALA A 69 4.72 -5.05 14.15
N LYS A 70 4.23 -6.12 13.51
CA LYS A 70 5.08 -7.15 12.88
C LYS A 70 5.95 -6.57 11.76
N SER A 71 5.37 -5.75 10.88
CA SER A 71 6.13 -5.10 9.80
C SER A 71 7.26 -4.24 10.34
N LYS A 72 6.98 -3.38 11.32
CA LYS A 72 7.99 -2.52 11.96
C LYS A 72 9.09 -3.32 12.64
N LEU A 73 8.72 -4.39 13.35
CA LEU A 73 9.68 -5.27 14.00
C LEU A 73 10.56 -6.01 12.99
N ASP A 74 9.94 -6.57 11.95
CA ASP A 74 10.65 -7.24 10.85
C ASP A 74 11.60 -6.24 10.15
N PHE A 75 11.17 -4.99 9.94
CA PHE A 75 12.02 -3.94 9.39
C PHE A 75 13.27 -3.71 10.25
N VAL A 76 13.13 -3.42 11.54
CA VAL A 76 14.30 -3.11 12.40
C VAL A 76 15.20 -4.31 12.64
N THR A 77 14.66 -5.53 12.65
CA THR A 77 15.43 -6.76 12.92
C THR A 77 16.11 -7.34 11.68
N LYS A 78 15.56 -7.13 10.49
CA LYS A 78 16.05 -7.72 9.24
C LYS A 78 16.72 -6.72 8.31
N LEU A 79 16.79 -5.44 8.68
CA LEU A 79 17.46 -4.44 7.86
C LEU A 79 18.93 -4.85 7.64
N PRO A 80 19.38 -4.98 6.38
CA PRO A 80 20.78 -5.26 6.09
C PRO A 80 21.68 -4.11 6.57
N GLN A 81 23.01 -4.28 6.44
CA GLN A 81 23.98 -3.21 6.71
C GLN A 81 23.94 -2.14 5.60
N ALA A 82 22.81 -1.44 5.51
CA ALA A 82 22.53 -0.35 4.58
C ALA A 82 22.19 0.93 5.35
N ASP A 83 22.37 2.06 4.71
CA ASP A 83 21.71 3.31 5.10
C ASP A 83 20.30 3.35 4.51
N CYS A 84 19.38 4.05 5.16
CA CYS A 84 18.02 4.24 4.68
C CYS A 84 17.64 5.71 4.68
N LEU A 85 17.13 6.20 3.55
CA LEU A 85 16.55 7.52 3.43
C LEU A 85 15.03 7.40 3.28
N PHE A 86 14.30 7.91 4.27
CA PHE A 86 12.85 7.97 4.27
C PHE A 86 12.38 9.34 3.75
N LEU A 87 11.59 9.30 2.70
CA LEU A 87 10.96 10.44 2.05
C LEU A 87 9.44 10.34 2.20
N SER A 88 8.73 11.45 2.02
CA SER A 88 7.28 11.48 1.94
C SER A 88 6.83 12.27 0.71
N TYR A 89 5.79 11.77 0.03
CA TYR A 89 5.08 12.49 -1.02
C TYR A 89 4.09 13.54 -0.46
N GLY A 90 3.74 13.44 0.82
CA GLY A 90 2.80 14.33 1.48
C GLY A 90 3.34 15.74 1.65
N SER A 91 2.45 16.72 1.68
CA SER A 91 2.82 18.13 1.91
C SER A 91 3.40 18.39 3.30
N ASN A 92 3.17 17.48 4.25
CA ASN A 92 3.63 17.56 5.64
C ASN A 92 4.77 16.56 5.91
N ALA A 93 5.73 16.47 4.99
CA ALA A 93 6.78 15.46 5.00
C ALA A 93 7.54 15.35 6.34
N GLU A 94 7.91 16.47 6.96
CA GLU A 94 8.58 16.47 8.28
C GLU A 94 7.73 15.78 9.36
N GLU A 95 6.43 16.06 9.44
CA GLU A 95 5.57 15.48 10.46
C GLU A 95 5.38 13.97 10.21
N GLU A 96 5.24 13.57 8.95
CA GLU A 96 5.09 12.17 8.56
C GLU A 96 6.35 11.35 8.83
N THR A 97 7.52 11.81 8.40
CA THR A 97 8.79 11.09 8.62
C THR A 97 9.18 11.07 10.09
N LYS A 98 8.82 12.11 10.86
CA LYS A 98 8.93 12.09 12.33
C LYS A 98 8.05 11.02 12.96
N LYS A 99 6.81 10.84 12.49
CA LYS A 99 5.94 9.75 12.94
C LYS A 99 6.57 8.39 12.62
N PHE A 100 7.14 8.21 11.43
CA PHE A 100 7.84 6.97 11.07
C PHE A 100 9.00 6.66 12.04
N LYS A 101 9.86 7.66 12.32
CA LYS A 101 10.93 7.53 13.31
C LYS A 101 10.39 7.09 14.68
N MET A 102 9.34 7.75 15.17
CA MET A 102 8.70 7.41 16.45
C MET A 102 8.11 5.99 16.47
N GLU A 103 7.51 5.53 15.37
CA GLU A 103 6.96 4.19 15.28
C GLU A 103 8.05 3.10 15.31
N LEU A 104 9.22 3.35 14.70
CA LEU A 104 10.37 2.45 14.82
C LEU A 104 10.95 2.44 16.24
N VAL A 105 11.02 3.60 16.92
CA VAL A 105 11.42 3.66 18.34
C VAL A 105 10.50 2.77 19.19
N LYS A 106 9.19 2.93 19.06
CA LYS A 106 8.21 2.12 19.80
C LYS A 106 8.36 0.63 19.52
N ALA A 107 8.60 0.25 18.27
CA ALA A 107 8.79 -1.16 17.89
C ALA A 107 10.05 -1.76 18.52
N MET A 108 11.16 -1.01 18.57
CA MET A 108 12.40 -1.44 19.22
C MET A 108 12.27 -1.51 20.74
N GLU A 109 11.56 -0.56 21.36
CA GLU A 109 11.27 -0.59 22.79
C GLU A 109 10.42 -1.79 23.17
N ALA A 110 9.38 -2.10 22.38
CA ALA A 110 8.55 -3.28 22.59
C ALA A 110 9.31 -4.61 22.38
N ALA A 111 10.46 -4.57 21.71
CA ALA A 111 11.35 -5.70 21.49
C ALA A 111 12.57 -5.71 22.44
N ASP A 112 12.57 -4.87 23.48
CA ASP A 112 13.62 -4.77 24.50
C ASP A 112 15.02 -4.50 23.94
N TRP A 113 15.14 -3.71 22.86
CA TRP A 113 16.44 -3.32 22.31
C TRP A 113 17.20 -2.38 23.25
N ASP A 114 18.49 -2.66 23.47
CA ASP A 114 19.35 -1.78 24.27
C ASP A 114 19.64 -0.45 23.56
N GLU A 115 20.12 0.54 24.32
CA GLU A 115 20.41 1.88 23.82
C GLU A 115 21.51 1.91 22.74
N SER A 116 22.54 1.06 22.86
CA SER A 116 23.64 0.99 21.90
C SER A 116 23.15 0.44 20.56
N SER A 117 22.37 -0.64 20.58
CA SER A 117 21.77 -1.24 19.39
C SER A 117 20.83 -0.26 18.67
N ARG A 118 20.01 0.47 19.43
CA ARG A 118 19.13 1.52 18.87
C ARG A 118 19.93 2.66 18.26
N ALA A 119 20.96 3.16 18.94
CA ALA A 119 21.80 4.25 18.45
C ALA A 119 22.54 3.84 17.16
N GLN A 120 23.06 2.61 17.11
CA GLN A 120 23.72 2.07 15.93
C GLN A 120 22.76 1.99 14.73
N LEU A 121 21.51 1.53 14.93
CA LEU A 121 20.53 1.52 13.85
C LEU A 121 20.20 2.94 13.39
N PHE A 122 19.86 3.85 14.31
CA PHE A 122 19.49 5.22 13.96
C PHE A 122 20.59 6.04 13.31
N SER A 123 21.87 5.70 13.52
CA SER A 123 22.97 6.31 12.76
C SER A 123 22.92 6.07 11.25
N ARG A 124 22.09 5.11 10.80
CA ARG A 124 21.90 4.72 9.39
C ARG A 124 20.51 5.10 8.85
N LEU A 125 19.62 5.60 9.70
CA LEU A 125 18.25 5.95 9.31
C LEU A 125 18.12 7.46 9.18
N HIS A 126 17.77 7.93 7.99
CA HIS A 126 17.71 9.34 7.63
C HIS A 126 16.28 9.70 7.25
N PHE A 127 15.66 10.64 7.98
CA PHE A 127 14.26 11.00 7.81
C PHE A 127 14.16 12.40 7.23
N ALA A 128 13.78 12.52 5.95
CA ALA A 128 13.75 13.82 5.28
C ALA A 128 12.65 14.73 5.82
N THR A 129 12.94 16.04 5.85
CA THR A 129 12.02 17.08 6.35
C THR A 129 11.19 17.71 5.24
N GLU A 130 11.58 17.52 3.99
CA GLU A 130 10.95 18.13 2.80
C GLU A 130 10.27 17.05 1.93
N PRO A 131 9.19 17.38 1.21
CA PRO A 131 8.51 16.41 0.34
C PRO A 131 9.42 15.97 -0.81
N VAL A 132 9.13 14.81 -1.40
CA VAL A 132 9.86 14.26 -2.57
C VAL A 132 10.01 15.31 -3.67
N SER A 133 8.95 16.08 -3.96
CA SER A 133 8.95 17.11 -5.00
C SER A 133 9.90 18.29 -4.75
N SER A 134 10.32 18.50 -3.50
CA SER A 134 11.29 19.54 -3.10
C SER A 134 12.69 18.99 -2.88
N GLN A 135 12.91 17.68 -3.04
CA GLN A 135 14.23 17.09 -2.90
C GLN A 135 15.16 17.56 -4.03
N PRO A 136 16.45 17.82 -3.73
CA PRO A 136 17.37 18.29 -4.74
C PRO A 136 17.87 17.17 -5.66
N GLY A 137 18.40 17.59 -6.81
CA GLY A 137 19.10 16.72 -7.74
C GLY A 137 18.19 15.69 -8.39
N TRP A 138 18.62 14.43 -8.35
CA TRP A 138 18.00 13.33 -9.09
C TRP A 138 16.89 12.60 -8.33
N LEU A 139 16.74 12.82 -7.02
CA LEU A 139 15.79 12.07 -6.17
C LEU A 139 14.33 12.14 -6.66
N PRO A 140 13.76 13.31 -6.98
CA PRO A 140 12.38 13.35 -7.51
C PRO A 140 12.29 12.67 -8.87
N GLY A 141 13.33 12.85 -9.70
CA GLY A 141 13.39 12.32 -11.06
C GLY A 141 13.42 10.80 -11.11
N VAL A 142 14.23 10.16 -10.27
CA VAL A 142 14.34 8.69 -10.27
C VAL A 142 13.03 8.04 -9.83
N LEU A 143 12.40 8.56 -8.77
CA LEU A 143 11.14 8.03 -8.30
C LEU A 143 10.00 8.30 -9.31
N GLN A 144 10.09 9.36 -10.10
CA GLN A 144 9.16 9.60 -11.20
C GLN A 144 9.39 8.64 -12.38
N ALA A 145 10.65 8.28 -12.66
CA ALA A 145 11.02 7.42 -13.78
C ALA A 145 10.80 5.93 -13.51
N TRP A 146 10.80 5.53 -12.24
CA TRP A 146 10.61 4.13 -11.81
C TRP A 146 9.27 3.98 -11.08
N PRO A 147 8.15 3.96 -11.83
CA PRO A 147 6.84 3.96 -11.23
C PRO A 147 6.58 2.67 -10.45
N SER A 148 5.86 2.80 -9.34
CA SER A 148 5.33 1.66 -8.60
C SER A 148 3.92 1.32 -9.07
N SER A 149 3.51 0.07 -8.83
CA SER A 149 2.16 -0.40 -9.11
C SER A 149 1.33 -0.39 -7.83
N GLN A 150 0.39 0.54 -7.75
CA GLN A 150 -0.60 0.55 -6.67
C GLN A 150 -1.77 -0.38 -7.04
N HIS A 151 -2.08 -1.32 -6.15
CA HIS A 151 -3.19 -2.24 -6.34
C HIS A 151 -4.51 -1.58 -5.98
N VAL A 152 -5.50 -1.67 -6.88
CA VAL A 152 -6.81 -1.03 -6.71
C VAL A 152 -7.97 -1.95 -7.07
N ILE A 153 -9.15 -1.56 -6.60
CA ILE A 153 -10.45 -2.07 -7.02
C ILE A 153 -11.23 -0.93 -7.64
N ARG A 154 -11.82 -1.17 -8.80
CA ARG A 154 -12.76 -0.25 -9.43
C ARG A 154 -14.15 -0.84 -9.30
N ALA A 155 -15.09 -0.04 -8.81
CA ALA A 155 -16.49 -0.38 -8.76
C ALA A 155 -17.24 0.40 -9.83
N GLU A 156 -18.09 -0.32 -10.57
CA GLU A 156 -18.86 0.21 -11.68
C GLU A 156 -20.34 -0.07 -11.47
N SER A 157 -21.18 0.92 -11.79
CA SER A 157 -22.62 0.75 -11.90
C SER A 157 -23.01 0.99 -13.36
N THR A 158 -23.67 0.02 -13.99
CA THR A 158 -24.14 0.16 -15.39
C THR A 158 -23.04 0.59 -16.38
N GLY A 159 -21.79 0.13 -16.17
CA GLY A 159 -20.63 0.46 -17.01
C GLY A 159 -20.02 1.85 -16.77
N ILE A 160 -20.45 2.55 -15.72
CA ILE A 160 -19.87 3.83 -15.29
C ILE A 160 -19.04 3.57 -14.03
N GLU A 161 -17.75 3.91 -14.05
CA GLU A 161 -16.89 3.89 -12.87
C GLU A 161 -17.44 4.89 -11.84
N VAL A 162 -17.74 4.38 -10.64
CA VAL A 162 -18.29 5.18 -9.54
C VAL A 162 -17.32 5.32 -8.38
N LEU A 163 -16.36 4.39 -8.25
CA LEU A 163 -15.42 4.38 -7.13
C LEU A 163 -14.15 3.63 -7.52
N THR A 164 -13.01 4.22 -7.22
CA THR A 164 -11.71 3.55 -7.19
C THR A 164 -11.19 3.56 -5.76
N MET A 165 -10.75 2.40 -5.26
CA MET A 165 -10.25 2.23 -3.89
C MET A 165 -8.96 1.42 -3.89
N GLU A 166 -8.06 1.75 -2.97
CA GLU A 166 -6.87 0.95 -2.69
C GLU A 166 -7.25 -0.40 -2.06
N ARG A 167 -6.37 -1.39 -2.24
CA ARG A 167 -6.51 -2.70 -1.61
C ARG A 167 -5.17 -3.21 -1.10
N LEU A 168 -5.21 -4.05 -0.08
CA LEU A 168 -4.06 -4.77 0.44
C LEU A 168 -4.23 -6.25 0.16
N ASP A 169 -3.36 -6.77 -0.69
CA ASP A 169 -3.36 -8.17 -1.07
C ASP A 169 -2.69 -9.04 0.03
N PRO A 170 -3.05 -10.33 0.09
CA PRO A 170 -2.54 -11.27 1.09
C PRO A 170 -1.03 -11.50 0.99
N ALA A 171 -0.40 -11.88 2.12
CA ALA A 171 1.02 -12.31 2.16
C ALA A 171 1.22 -13.81 1.87
N TYR A 172 0.15 -14.54 1.54
CA TYR A 172 0.25 -15.97 1.24
C TYR A 172 1.01 -16.15 -0.07
N GLU A 173 2.27 -16.59 0.00
CA GLU A 173 3.11 -16.83 -1.19
C GLU A 173 2.45 -17.79 -2.21
N TRP A 174 1.54 -18.64 -1.74
CA TRP A 174 0.82 -19.63 -2.55
C TRP A 174 -0.60 -19.22 -2.96
N LEU A 175 -1.15 -18.11 -2.45
CA LEU A 175 -2.48 -17.65 -2.84
C LEU A 175 -2.35 -16.74 -4.07
N PRO A 176 -3.09 -17.00 -5.17
CA PRO A 176 -3.12 -16.07 -6.28
C PRO A 176 -3.66 -14.72 -5.81
N TRP A 177 -2.87 -13.65 -6.00
CA TRP A 177 -3.43 -12.30 -5.91
C TRP A 177 -4.50 -12.11 -7.00
N PRO A 178 -5.54 -11.29 -6.76
CA PRO A 178 -6.44 -10.95 -7.84
C PRO A 178 -5.66 -10.04 -8.82
N GLY A 179 -5.19 -10.59 -9.94
CA GLY A 179 -4.56 -9.79 -11.00
C GLY A 179 -5.59 -8.89 -11.70
N PRO A 180 -5.17 -8.05 -12.67
CA PRO A 180 -6.10 -7.28 -13.48
C PRO A 180 -7.22 -8.16 -14.06
N SER A 181 -8.47 -7.79 -13.83
CA SER A 181 -9.63 -8.64 -14.13
C SER A 181 -10.71 -7.89 -14.91
N SER A 182 -11.56 -8.64 -15.61
CA SER A 182 -12.81 -8.09 -16.13
C SER A 182 -13.79 -7.77 -14.98
N PRO A 183 -14.69 -6.78 -15.17
CA PRO A 183 -15.73 -6.48 -14.20
C PRO A 183 -16.58 -7.70 -13.87
N THR A 184 -16.72 -8.01 -12.58
CA THR A 184 -17.47 -9.16 -12.06
C THR A 184 -18.48 -8.66 -11.03
N SER A 185 -19.71 -9.18 -11.07
CA SER A 185 -20.77 -8.71 -10.17
C SER A 185 -20.40 -8.89 -8.69
N LEU A 186 -20.67 -7.86 -7.89
CA LEU A 186 -20.41 -7.84 -6.45
C LEU A 186 -21.63 -8.39 -5.70
N ALA A 187 -21.41 -9.21 -4.67
CA ALA A 187 -22.44 -9.74 -3.77
C ALA A 187 -22.06 -9.47 -2.32
N LEU A 188 -23.01 -8.98 -1.51
CA LEU A 188 -22.80 -8.86 -0.07
C LEU A 188 -23.00 -10.21 0.60
N VAL A 189 -22.05 -10.62 1.44
CA VAL A 189 -22.22 -11.78 2.31
C VAL A 189 -23.08 -11.36 3.49
N HIS A 190 -24.26 -11.96 3.61
CA HIS A 190 -25.21 -11.71 4.70
C HIS A 190 -25.06 -12.70 5.86
N ASP A 191 -24.55 -13.89 5.57
CA ASP A 191 -24.29 -14.95 6.55
C ASP A 191 -23.07 -14.61 7.42
N SER A 192 -22.93 -15.28 8.58
CA SER A 192 -21.72 -15.16 9.39
C SER A 192 -20.48 -15.49 8.53
N PRO A 193 -19.43 -14.64 8.50
CA PRO A 193 -18.29 -14.88 7.63
C PRO A 193 -17.46 -16.09 8.08
N CYS A 194 -17.73 -16.64 9.26
CA CYS A 194 -17.05 -17.81 9.82
C CYS A 194 -17.88 -19.09 9.77
N GLU A 195 -19.17 -19.01 9.47
CA GLU A 195 -20.07 -20.17 9.49
C GLU A 195 -20.53 -20.46 8.08
N GLY A 196 -20.21 -21.66 7.63
CA GLY A 196 -20.68 -22.19 6.36
C GLY A 196 -21.94 -23.06 6.53
N PRO A 197 -22.57 -23.44 5.41
CA PRO A 197 -22.23 -23.02 4.05
C PRO A 197 -22.75 -21.59 3.75
N TRP A 198 -22.00 -20.82 2.95
CA TRP A 198 -22.53 -19.55 2.44
C TRP A 198 -23.57 -19.79 1.34
N ALA A 199 -24.53 -18.87 1.24
CA ALA A 199 -25.57 -18.94 0.22
C ALA A 199 -25.00 -18.97 -1.21
N SER A 200 -25.67 -19.68 -2.13
CA SER A 200 -25.31 -19.74 -3.55
C SER A 200 -25.38 -18.39 -4.28
N SER A 201 -25.87 -17.34 -3.62
CA SER A 201 -25.95 -15.98 -4.15
C SER A 201 -24.58 -15.33 -4.41
N VAL A 202 -23.50 -15.91 -3.87
CA VAL A 202 -22.11 -15.45 -4.09
C VAL A 202 -21.38 -16.25 -5.18
N ALA A 203 -21.95 -17.35 -5.68
CA ALA A 203 -21.30 -18.19 -6.68
C ALA A 203 -21.02 -17.40 -7.98
N GLY A 204 -19.78 -17.45 -8.47
CA GLY A 204 -19.32 -16.70 -9.63
C GLY A 204 -19.25 -15.18 -9.44
N ARG A 205 -19.42 -14.68 -8.22
CA ARG A 205 -19.43 -13.25 -7.87
C ARG A 205 -18.29 -12.91 -6.93
N VAL A 206 -18.00 -11.62 -6.83
CA VAL A 206 -17.07 -11.12 -5.82
C VAL A 206 -17.82 -10.97 -4.50
N ALA A 207 -17.39 -11.69 -3.47
CA ALA A 207 -18.01 -11.69 -2.15
C ALA A 207 -17.47 -10.51 -1.31
N LEU A 208 -18.34 -9.58 -0.92
CA LEU A 208 -18.02 -8.48 -0.01
C LEU A 208 -18.35 -8.88 1.43
N ILE A 209 -17.35 -8.79 2.31
CA ILE A 209 -17.46 -9.11 3.73
C ILE A 209 -17.07 -7.88 4.53
N ILE A 210 -17.95 -7.41 5.41
CA ILE A 210 -17.69 -6.24 6.24
C ILE A 210 -17.52 -6.70 7.69
N LEU A 211 -16.27 -6.76 8.16
CA LEU A 211 -15.97 -7.18 9.51
C LEU A 211 -16.55 -6.20 10.54
N GLN A 212 -17.17 -6.74 11.59
CA GLN A 212 -17.69 -5.97 12.73
C GLN A 212 -16.86 -6.25 13.99
N ASP A 213 -16.92 -5.31 14.93
CA ASP A 213 -16.37 -5.54 16.27
C ASP A 213 -17.37 -6.36 17.11
N PRO A 214 -16.93 -7.45 17.79
CA PRO A 214 -17.76 -8.19 18.75
C PRO A 214 -18.43 -7.32 19.81
N ALA A 215 -17.76 -6.25 20.24
CA ALA A 215 -18.27 -5.36 21.27
C ALA A 215 -19.33 -4.36 20.77
N ALA A 216 -19.46 -4.18 19.45
CA ALA A 216 -20.28 -3.13 18.84
C ALA A 216 -21.59 -3.62 18.22
N SER A 217 -21.97 -4.90 18.38
CA SER A 217 -23.23 -5.43 17.83
C SER A 217 -24.37 -5.30 18.84
N PRO A 218 -25.30 -4.33 18.72
CA PRO A 218 -26.57 -4.40 19.43
C PRO A 218 -27.36 -5.60 18.91
N ALA A 219 -28.03 -6.31 19.82
CA ALA A 219 -28.93 -7.39 19.48
C ALA A 219 -30.01 -6.88 18.49
N GLY A 220 -30.03 -7.42 17.27
CA GLY A 220 -31.05 -7.10 16.26
C GLY A 220 -30.63 -6.20 15.10
N SER A 221 -29.36 -5.79 14.99
CA SER A 221 -28.84 -5.27 13.71
C SER A 221 -28.71 -6.40 12.69
N LEU A 222 -29.09 -6.16 11.43
CA LEU A 222 -28.85 -7.02 10.26
C LEU A 222 -27.35 -7.13 9.90
N GLY A 223 -26.47 -7.33 10.89
CA GLY A 223 -25.03 -7.15 10.80
C GLY A 223 -24.28 -8.32 11.43
N LEU A 224 -23.70 -9.14 10.55
CA LEU A 224 -22.51 -9.98 10.71
C LEU A 224 -21.94 -10.02 12.14
N GLN A 225 -22.16 -11.16 12.83
CA GLN A 225 -21.50 -11.44 14.11
C GLN A 225 -19.97 -11.33 13.95
N ALA A 226 -19.31 -10.96 15.03
CA ALA A 226 -17.86 -10.90 15.10
C ALA A 226 -17.20 -12.19 14.66
N ALA A 227 -16.55 -12.15 13.50
CA ALA A 227 -15.68 -13.21 13.07
C ALA A 227 -14.47 -13.29 14.02
N THR A 228 -14.44 -14.37 14.81
CA THR A 228 -13.26 -14.83 15.55
C THR A 228 -12.47 -15.90 14.76
N CYS A 229 -12.83 -16.15 13.50
CA CYS A 229 -12.10 -17.06 12.62
C CYS A 229 -11.01 -16.36 11.82
N SER A 230 -10.07 -17.16 11.31
CA SER A 230 -8.95 -16.70 10.49
C SER A 230 -9.40 -16.24 9.10
N PHE A 231 -8.58 -15.41 8.45
CA PHE A 231 -8.80 -15.06 7.03
C PHE A 231 -8.79 -16.29 6.13
N ALA A 232 -7.96 -17.29 6.44
CA ALA A 232 -7.90 -18.54 5.68
C ALA A 232 -9.26 -19.26 5.70
N ARG A 233 -9.93 -19.31 6.85
CA ARG A 233 -11.28 -19.89 6.95
C ARG A 233 -12.32 -19.11 6.14
N ILE A 234 -12.25 -17.77 6.14
CA ILE A 234 -13.15 -16.94 5.34
C ILE A 234 -12.98 -17.24 3.84
N ILE A 235 -11.73 -17.36 3.38
CA ILE A 235 -11.42 -17.63 1.98
C ILE A 235 -11.82 -19.07 1.60
N GLU A 236 -11.61 -20.03 2.48
CA GLU A 236 -12.06 -21.42 2.31
C GLU A 236 -13.58 -21.50 2.12
N LEU A 237 -14.36 -20.80 2.95
CA LEU A 237 -15.82 -20.74 2.81
C LEU A 237 -16.26 -20.09 1.49
N ALA A 238 -15.55 -19.04 1.06
CA ALA A 238 -15.81 -18.42 -0.24
C ALA A 238 -15.52 -19.37 -1.41
N GLN A 239 -14.45 -20.17 -1.30
CA GLN A 239 -14.07 -21.18 -2.26
C GLN A 239 -15.13 -22.29 -2.35
N ASP A 240 -15.60 -22.78 -1.21
CA ASP A 240 -16.67 -23.78 -1.13
C ASP A 240 -17.98 -23.24 -1.75
N ALA A 241 -18.23 -21.94 -1.59
CA ALA A 241 -19.36 -21.24 -2.21
C ALA A 241 -19.13 -20.83 -3.68
N GLN A 242 -17.98 -21.22 -4.27
CA GLN A 242 -17.59 -20.92 -5.65
C GLN A 242 -17.57 -19.41 -5.97
N ALA A 243 -17.20 -18.58 -5.00
CA ALA A 243 -17.00 -17.15 -5.22
C ALA A 243 -15.84 -16.92 -6.21
N ALA A 244 -15.98 -15.90 -7.06
CA ALA A 244 -14.94 -15.52 -8.01
C ALA A 244 -13.74 -14.86 -7.32
N ALA A 245 -13.99 -14.09 -6.26
CA ALA A 245 -12.98 -13.48 -5.39
C ALA A 245 -13.63 -13.02 -4.08
N VAL A 246 -12.81 -12.63 -3.10
CA VAL A 246 -13.26 -12.13 -1.78
C VAL A 246 -12.70 -10.73 -1.51
N LEU A 247 -13.58 -9.80 -1.14
CA LEU A 247 -13.25 -8.48 -0.61
C LEU A 247 -13.56 -8.46 0.88
N ILE A 248 -12.52 -8.43 1.71
CA ILE A 248 -12.66 -8.34 3.16
C ILE A 248 -12.46 -6.89 3.58
N ALA A 249 -13.40 -6.31 4.32
CA ALA A 249 -13.25 -4.97 4.85
C ALA A 249 -12.60 -5.00 6.23
N SER A 250 -11.74 -4.03 6.51
CA SER A 250 -11.30 -3.72 7.88
C SER A 250 -12.47 -3.40 8.80
N LYS A 251 -12.21 -3.54 10.10
CA LYS A 251 -13.16 -3.14 11.15
C LYS A 251 -13.27 -1.61 11.20
N PRO A 252 -14.40 -1.06 11.69
CA PRO A 252 -14.53 0.38 11.91
C PRO A 252 -13.37 0.92 12.78
N GLY A 253 -12.70 1.97 12.32
CA GLY A 253 -11.59 2.60 13.06
C GLY A 253 -10.25 1.85 12.99
N HIS A 254 -10.16 0.74 12.26
CA HIS A 254 -8.92 0.01 12.03
C HIS A 254 -8.44 0.20 10.60
N ASP A 255 -7.11 0.22 10.42
CA ASP A 255 -6.49 0.16 9.10
C ASP A 255 -6.69 -1.22 8.45
N VAL A 256 -6.46 -1.25 7.13
CA VAL A 256 -6.28 -2.52 6.42
C VAL A 256 -5.06 -3.26 6.97
N VAL A 257 -5.19 -4.56 7.10
CA VAL A 257 -4.12 -5.43 7.58
C VAL A 257 -3.79 -6.47 6.53
N GLN A 258 -2.53 -6.84 6.45
CA GLN A 258 -2.13 -7.92 5.57
C GLN A 258 -2.76 -9.22 6.06
N MET A 259 -3.48 -9.90 5.17
CA MET A 259 -4.03 -11.22 5.48
C MET A 259 -2.89 -12.23 5.50
N THR A 260 -2.70 -12.86 6.66
CA THR A 260 -1.64 -13.83 6.94
C THR A 260 -2.24 -15.05 7.65
N CYS A 261 -1.54 -16.19 7.62
CA CYS A 261 -1.87 -17.31 8.50
C CYS A 261 -1.11 -17.14 9.81
N ASP A 262 -1.86 -16.99 10.91
CA ASP A 262 -1.29 -16.89 12.24
C ASP A 262 -1.08 -18.26 12.90
N SER A 263 -1.63 -19.33 12.31
CA SER A 263 -1.51 -20.70 12.82
C SER A 263 -1.02 -21.69 11.76
N PRO A 264 -0.28 -22.74 12.15
CA PRO A 264 0.11 -23.81 11.23
C PRO A 264 -1.09 -24.48 10.54
N ALA A 265 -2.24 -24.53 11.21
CA ALA A 265 -3.48 -25.04 10.62
C ALA A 265 -3.95 -24.14 9.48
N ASP A 266 -4.03 -22.83 9.68
CA ASP A 266 -4.41 -21.86 8.65
C ASP A 266 -3.43 -21.88 7.46
N CYS A 267 -2.12 -22.00 7.74
CA CYS A 267 -1.10 -22.05 6.69
C CYS A 267 -1.18 -23.33 5.84
N SER A 268 -1.87 -24.37 6.31
CA SER A 268 -2.02 -25.63 5.59
C SER A 268 -3.29 -25.72 4.72
N ILE A 269 -4.16 -24.70 4.79
CA ILE A 269 -5.41 -24.67 4.02
C ILE A 269 -5.07 -24.34 2.55
N PRO A 270 -5.48 -25.18 1.58
CA PRO A 270 -5.30 -24.88 0.17
C PRO A 270 -6.31 -23.80 -0.27
N LEU A 271 -5.80 -22.60 -0.53
CA LEU A 271 -6.58 -21.45 -0.96
C LEU A 271 -6.31 -21.16 -2.44
N TYR A 272 -7.38 -21.10 -3.24
CA TYR A 272 -7.31 -20.81 -4.69
C TYR A 272 -8.18 -19.61 -5.08
N THR A 273 -9.20 -19.28 -4.28
CA THR A 273 -10.02 -18.10 -4.51
C THR A 273 -9.23 -16.83 -4.17
N PRO A 274 -9.04 -15.89 -5.12
CA PRO A 274 -8.35 -14.64 -4.86
C PRO A 274 -9.04 -13.84 -3.75
N ALA A 275 -8.25 -13.23 -2.89
CA ALA A 275 -8.74 -12.41 -1.81
C ALA A 275 -7.95 -11.11 -1.71
N THR A 276 -8.60 -10.05 -1.24
CA THR A 276 -7.93 -8.80 -0.89
C THR A 276 -8.67 -8.07 0.22
N MET A 277 -7.99 -7.14 0.88
CA MET A 277 -8.55 -6.34 1.96
C MET A 277 -8.75 -4.88 1.55
N ILE A 278 -9.87 -4.28 1.95
CA ILE A 278 -10.19 -2.85 1.73
C ILE A 278 -10.50 -2.12 3.03
N SER A 279 -10.47 -0.80 2.99
CA SER A 279 -10.86 0.03 4.13
C SER A 279 -12.35 -0.13 4.46
N HIS A 280 -12.69 -0.02 5.75
CA HIS A 280 -14.08 -0.05 6.21
C HIS A 280 -14.93 1.04 5.51
N SER A 281 -14.37 2.24 5.32
CA SER A 281 -15.02 3.35 4.64
C SER A 281 -15.35 3.02 3.18
N ALA A 282 -14.42 2.38 2.45
CA ALA A 282 -14.68 1.93 1.08
C ALA A 282 -15.77 0.86 1.03
N ALA A 283 -15.75 -0.11 1.96
CA ALA A 283 -16.76 -1.15 2.02
C ALA A 283 -18.17 -0.62 2.34
N VAL A 284 -18.28 0.39 3.20
CA VAL A 284 -19.56 1.09 3.47
C VAL A 284 -20.08 1.78 2.22
N GLN A 285 -19.21 2.43 1.44
CA GLN A 285 -19.61 3.03 0.16
C GLN A 285 -20.11 1.97 -0.83
N LEU A 286 -19.40 0.85 -0.98
CA LEU A 286 -19.83 -0.28 -1.81
C LEU A 286 -21.18 -0.84 -1.39
N ARG A 287 -21.41 -1.03 -0.08
CA ARG A 287 -22.70 -1.50 0.45
C ARG A 287 -23.83 -0.53 0.12
N ASN A 288 -23.58 0.77 0.26
CA ASN A 288 -24.57 1.79 -0.05
C ASN A 288 -24.90 1.78 -1.56
N LEU A 289 -23.88 1.65 -2.42
CA LEU A 289 -24.06 1.50 -3.87
C LEU A 289 -24.85 0.24 -4.22
N LEU A 290 -24.55 -0.91 -3.60
CA LEU A 290 -25.31 -2.16 -3.79
C LEU A 290 -26.79 -2.00 -3.39
N SER A 291 -27.05 -1.30 -2.29
CA SER A 291 -28.41 -1.06 -1.80
C SER A 291 -29.22 -0.21 -2.78
N GLN A 292 -28.61 0.88 -3.28
CA GLN A 292 -29.22 1.74 -4.30
C GLN A 292 -29.42 1.02 -5.63
N ALA A 293 -28.44 0.22 -6.06
CA ALA A 293 -28.52 -0.56 -7.28
C ALA A 293 -29.67 -1.58 -7.21
N THR A 294 -29.86 -2.22 -6.06
CA THR A 294 -30.99 -3.13 -5.82
C THR A 294 -32.34 -2.41 -5.95
N THR A 295 -32.45 -1.18 -5.45
CA THR A 295 -33.67 -0.36 -5.62
C THR A 295 -33.91 0.00 -7.09
N ASN A 296 -32.85 0.26 -7.84
CA ASN A 296 -32.91 0.70 -9.24
C ASN A 296 -32.86 -0.46 -10.27
N GLN A 297 -32.88 -1.72 -9.82
CA GLN A 297 -32.69 -2.92 -10.65
C GLN A 297 -31.36 -2.91 -11.45
N SER A 298 -30.34 -2.24 -10.92
CA SER A 298 -28.98 -2.22 -11.45
C SER A 298 -28.09 -3.22 -10.69
N SER A 299 -26.97 -3.60 -11.30
CA SER A 299 -25.90 -4.37 -10.64
C SER A 299 -24.65 -3.53 -10.45
N ILE A 300 -23.96 -3.74 -9.32
CA ILE A 300 -22.59 -3.27 -9.13
C ILE A 300 -21.64 -4.38 -9.57
N SER A 301 -20.69 -4.02 -10.43
CA SER A 301 -19.57 -4.88 -10.81
C SER A 301 -18.29 -4.29 -10.24
N VAL A 302 -17.33 -5.15 -9.93
CA VAL A 302 -15.99 -4.76 -9.49
C VAL A 302 -14.94 -5.39 -10.38
N SER A 303 -13.87 -4.65 -10.64
CA SER A 303 -12.69 -5.15 -11.33
C SER A 303 -11.45 -4.89 -10.49
N PHE A 304 -10.51 -5.82 -10.54
CA PHE A 304 -9.19 -5.66 -9.96
C PHE A 304 -8.28 -5.03 -11.00
N GLY A 305 -7.38 -4.17 -10.57
CA GLY A 305 -6.38 -3.60 -11.46
C GLY A 305 -5.31 -2.86 -10.71
N ASN A 306 -4.47 -2.18 -11.47
CA ASN A 306 -3.36 -1.41 -10.95
C ASN A 306 -3.46 0.05 -11.40
N LEU A 307 -2.90 0.95 -10.60
CA LEU A 307 -2.60 2.33 -10.96
C LEU A 307 -1.08 2.50 -10.96
N GLN A 308 -0.56 3.14 -12.00
CA GLN A 308 0.83 3.56 -12.02
C GLN A 308 0.95 4.83 -11.18
N VAL A 309 1.82 4.77 -10.18
CA VAL A 309 2.09 5.86 -9.25
C VAL A 309 3.60 6.12 -9.25
N PRO A 310 4.07 7.29 -8.78
CA PRO A 310 5.49 7.49 -8.54
C PRO A 310 6.09 6.36 -7.68
N GLY A 311 7.35 6.05 -7.93
CA GLY A 311 8.10 4.98 -7.30
C GLY A 311 8.22 5.13 -5.79
N TYR A 312 8.00 4.04 -5.06
CA TYR A 312 8.20 4.03 -3.61
C TYR A 312 9.63 3.69 -3.20
N PHE A 313 10.39 3.06 -4.10
CA PHE A 313 11.71 2.54 -3.78
C PHE A 313 12.72 2.89 -4.86
N ALA A 314 13.94 3.12 -4.41
CA ALA A 314 15.15 3.12 -5.21
C ALA A 314 16.31 2.76 -4.29
N ALA A 315 17.41 2.33 -4.85
CA ALA A 315 18.62 2.05 -4.11
C ALA A 315 19.85 2.66 -4.79
N VAL A 316 20.90 2.83 -4.01
CA VAL A 316 22.24 3.14 -4.49
C VAL A 316 23.16 2.08 -3.92
N ASP A 317 23.94 1.41 -4.77
CA ASP A 317 24.90 0.41 -4.32
C ASP A 317 26.14 1.02 -3.64
N GLU A 318 27.06 0.16 -3.23
CA GLU A 318 28.29 0.56 -2.51
C GLU A 318 29.23 1.40 -3.39
N GLU A 319 29.16 1.22 -4.72
CA GLU A 319 29.90 1.97 -5.73
C GLU A 319 29.20 3.27 -6.16
N GLY A 320 28.05 3.59 -5.57
CA GLY A 320 27.33 4.81 -5.88
C GLY A 320 26.47 4.75 -7.14
N ARG A 321 26.15 3.56 -7.62
CA ARG A 321 25.32 3.38 -8.80
C ARG A 321 23.89 3.13 -8.41
N LEU A 322 23.01 3.67 -9.22
CA LEU A 322 21.57 3.57 -9.05
C LEU A 322 21.10 2.11 -9.25
N GLN A 323 20.19 1.62 -8.40
CA GLN A 323 19.63 0.26 -8.44
C GLN A 323 18.13 0.31 -8.12
N GLU A 324 17.32 -0.52 -8.79
CA GLU A 324 15.87 -0.64 -8.52
C GLU A 324 15.58 -1.47 -7.26
#